data_AF-A0A933QJ35-F1
#
_entry.id   AF-A0A933QJ35-F1
#
_cell.length_a   1.000
_cell.length_b   1.000
_cell.length_c   1.000
_cell.angle_alpha   90.00
_cell.angle_beta   90.00
_cell.angle_gamma   90.00
#
_symmetry.space_group_name_H-M   'P 1'
#
loop_
_entity.id
_entity.type
_entity.pdbx_description
1 polymer ?
#
loop_
_entity_poly.entity_id
_entity_poly.type
_entity_poly.pdbx_seq_one_letter_code
_entity_poly.pdbx_strand_id
1 'polypeptide(L)'
;MANNLSFDKLSLKKGTVIALYGELGIGKTSFIQGLVQGLKIKKRIISPTFVFIIPYAISHKQYTFYHIDLYRIEKLEDTRGLGLEEILDNPTNIIAI
;
A
#
# COMPACT_ATOMS: atom_id res chain seq x y z
N MET A 1 -30.90 1.31 1.50
CA MET A 1 -29.99 1.69 2.60
C MET A 1 -28.75 0.83 2.44
N ALA A 2 -27.62 1.42 2.02
CA ALA A 2 -26.40 0.66 1.78
C ALA A 2 -25.95 0.03 3.11
N ASN A 3 -25.73 -1.29 3.10
CA ASN A 3 -25.19 -2.00 4.26
C ASN A 3 -23.88 -1.32 4.67
N ASN A 4 -23.85 -0.77 5.89
CA ASN A 4 -22.61 -0.37 6.54
C ASN A 4 -21.77 -1.63 6.74
N LEU A 5 -20.88 -1.92 5.78
CA LEU A 5 -19.76 -2.82 5.98
C LEU A 5 -18.95 -2.25 7.15
N SER A 6 -19.17 -2.79 8.35
CA SER A 6 -18.39 -2.41 9.50
C SER A 6 -16.99 -2.99 9.34
N PHE A 7 -16.04 -2.17 8.93
CA PHE A 7 -14.62 -2.51 8.87
C PHE A 7 -13.98 -2.66 10.27
N ASP A 8 -14.78 -2.89 11.31
CA ASP A 8 -14.39 -2.83 12.72
C ASP A 8 -13.35 -3.89 13.12
N LYS A 9 -13.06 -4.85 12.22
CA LYS A 9 -12.14 -5.97 12.45
C LYS A 9 -11.05 -6.17 11.39
N LEU A 10 -10.80 -5.22 10.48
CA LEU A 10 -9.66 -5.39 9.59
C LEU A 10 -8.35 -5.14 10.34
N SER A 11 -7.53 -6.20 10.45
CA SER A 11 -6.16 -6.10 10.94
C SER A 11 -5.26 -6.94 10.05
N LEU A 12 -4.13 -6.37 9.66
CA LEU A 12 -3.07 -7.08 8.95
C LEU A 12 -1.95 -7.41 9.94
N LYS A 13 -1.31 -8.55 9.71
CA LYS A 13 -0.10 -8.90 10.45
C LYS A 13 1.02 -7.95 10.03
N LYS A 14 1.92 -7.66 10.97
CA LYS A 14 3.20 -6.99 10.66
C LYS A 14 3.97 -7.80 9.60
N GLY A 15 4.60 -7.11 8.66
CA GLY A 15 5.35 -7.74 7.56
C GLY A 15 4.45 -8.29 6.44
N THR A 16 3.16 -7.96 6.42
CA THR A 16 2.27 -8.37 5.32
C THR A 16 2.63 -7.62 4.04
N VAL A 17 2.86 -8.39 2.97
CA VAL A 17 2.99 -7.89 1.60
C VAL A 17 1.77 -8.33 0.79
N ILE A 18 1.13 -7.39 0.12
CA ILE A 18 0.00 -7.61 -0.78
C ILE A 18 0.45 -7.23 -2.18
N ALA A 19 0.55 -8.21 -3.07
CA ALA A 19 0.89 -7.97 -4.47
C ALA A 19 -0.39 -7.92 -5.32
N LEU A 20 -0.61 -6.83 -6.03
CA LEU A 20 -1.77 -6.57 -6.89
C LEU A 20 -1.39 -6.65 -8.36
N TYR A 21 -1.86 -7.70 -9.01
CA TYR A 21 -1.64 -7.92 -10.45
C TYR A 21 -2.90 -7.62 -11.26
N GLY A 22 -2.69 -7.06 -12.45
CA GLY A 22 -3.75 -6.84 -13.42
C GLY A 22 -3.49 -5.62 -14.29
N GLU A 23 -4.29 -5.46 -15.34
CA GLU A 23 -4.13 -4.41 -16.34
C GLU A 23 -4.30 -2.99 -15.77
N LEU A 24 -3.87 -2.00 -16.55
CA LEU A 24 -4.11 -0.60 -16.23
C LEU A 24 -5.63 -0.34 -16.17
N GLY A 25 -6.09 0.30 -15.10
CA GLY A 25 -7.52 0.61 -14.94
C GLY A 25 -8.38 -0.49 -14.32
N ILE A 26 -7.85 -1.69 -14.03
CA ILE A 26 -8.61 -2.80 -13.42
C ILE A 26 -9.11 -2.52 -11.99
N GLY A 27 -8.66 -1.42 -11.37
CA GLY A 27 -9.12 -0.99 -10.04
C GLY A 27 -8.16 -1.29 -8.89
N LYS A 28 -6.87 -1.56 -9.14
CA LYS A 28 -5.84 -1.76 -8.09
C LYS A 28 -5.82 -0.63 -7.05
N THR A 29 -5.76 0.61 -7.50
CA THR A 29 -5.81 1.79 -6.61
C THR A 29 -7.12 1.86 -5.82
N SER A 30 -8.25 1.49 -6.42
CA SER A 30 -9.56 1.45 -5.74
C SER A 30 -9.60 0.37 -4.66
N PHE A 31 -8.98 -0.79 -4.91
CA PHE A 31 -8.80 -1.83 -3.89
C PHE A 31 -7.97 -1.30 -2.71
N ILE A 32 -6.85 -0.63 -2.97
CA ILE A 32 -6.02 -0.04 -1.91
C ILE A 32 -6.78 1.03 -1.13
N GLN A 33 -7.61 1.86 -1.78
CA GLN A 33 -8.45 2.82 -1.10
C GLN A 33 -9.40 2.15 -0.08
N GLY A 34 -10.03 1.03 -0.46
CA GLY A 34 -10.86 0.25 0.47
C GLY A 34 -10.04 -0.38 1.60
N LEU A 35 -8.88 -0.95 1.28
CA LEU A 35 -7.98 -1.57 2.24
C LEU A 35 -7.57 -0.58 3.34
N VAL A 36 -7.12 0.63 2.96
CA VAL A 36 -6.64 1.61 3.93
C VAL A 36 -7.75 2.20 4.79
N GLN A 37 -8.98 2.26 4.27
CA GLN A 37 -10.16 2.65 5.05
C GLN A 37 -10.40 1.63 6.17
N GLY A 38 -10.28 0.34 5.86
CA GLY A 38 -10.33 -0.70 6.87
C GLY A 38 -9.18 -0.65 7.87
N LEU A 39 -7.99 -0.21 7.45
CA LEU A 39 -6.84 0.05 8.35
C LEU A 39 -6.96 1.37 9.13
N LYS A 40 -8.06 2.12 8.98
CA LYS A 40 -8.32 3.41 9.64
C LYS A 40 -7.28 4.49 9.33
N ILE A 41 -6.63 4.41 8.16
CA ILE A 41 -5.75 5.46 7.66
C ILE A 41 -6.63 6.59 7.11
N LYS A 42 -6.58 7.77 7.75
CA LYS A 42 -7.43 8.92 7.39
C LYS A 42 -6.91 9.74 6.20
N LYS A 43 -5.66 9.49 5.76
CA LYS A 43 -5.08 10.20 4.62
C LYS A 43 -5.70 9.70 3.31
N ARG A 44 -5.94 10.62 2.38
CA ARG A 44 -6.34 10.28 1.01
C ARG A 44 -5.24 9.45 0.35
N ILE A 45 -5.61 8.28 -0.18
CA ILE A 45 -4.71 7.50 -1.03
C ILE A 45 -4.76 8.03 -2.44
N ILE A 46 -3.59 8.22 -3.01
CA ILE A 46 -3.38 8.50 -4.42
C ILE A 46 -2.51 7.37 -4.99
N SER A 47 -2.59 7.20 -6.30
CA SER A 47 -1.72 6.25 -6.98
C SER A 47 -0.29 6.79 -7.02
N PRO A 48 0.72 5.99 -6.62
CA PRO A 48 2.10 6.42 -6.61
C PRO A 48 2.77 6.29 -7.97
N THR A 49 2.03 6.12 -9.08
CA THR A 49 2.58 5.84 -10.42
C THR A 49 3.76 6.74 -10.84
N PHE A 50 3.80 8.01 -10.43
CA PHE A 50 4.90 8.94 -10.77
C PHE A 50 6.01 9.04 -9.72
N VAL A 51 5.73 8.67 -8.48
CA VAL A 51 6.66 8.78 -7.34
C VAL A 51 7.13 7.42 -6.83
N PHE A 52 6.61 6.34 -7.44
CA PHE A 52 6.80 4.92 -7.17
C PHE A 52 6.36 4.43 -5.78
N ILE A 53 6.60 5.21 -4.72
CA ILE A 53 6.37 4.81 -3.34
C ILE A 53 5.72 5.98 -2.58
N ILE A 54 4.63 5.71 -1.87
CA ILE A 54 4.05 6.65 -0.90
C ILE A 54 3.86 5.97 0.47
N PRO A 55 4.49 6.49 1.54
CA PRO A 55 4.26 6.02 2.90
C PRO A 55 3.02 6.65 3.53
N TYR A 56 2.26 5.83 4.25
CA TYR A 56 1.11 6.22 5.05
C TYR A 56 1.30 5.73 6.49
N ALA A 57 1.56 6.68 7.39
CA ALA A 57 1.64 6.40 8.81
C ALA A 57 0.26 5.93 9.34
N ILE A 58 0.26 4.86 10.12
CA ILE A 58 -0.92 4.37 10.81
C ILE A 58 -0.89 4.92 12.24
N SER A 59 -1.86 5.77 12.58
CA SER A 59 -1.94 6.38 13.91
C SER A 59 -1.92 5.33 15.03
N HIS A 60 -1.19 5.59 16.10
CA HIS A 60 -1.06 4.72 17.27
C HIS A 60 -0.37 3.36 17.01
N LYS A 61 0.37 3.23 15.90
CA LYS A 61 1.19 2.05 15.59
C LYS A 61 2.62 2.48 15.24
N GLN A 62 3.59 1.61 15.52
CA GLN A 62 5.01 1.83 15.19
C GLN A 62 5.38 1.38 13.77
N TYR A 63 4.40 1.11 12.90
CA TYR A 63 4.64 0.62 11.55
C TYR A 63 3.90 1.45 10.49
N THR A 64 4.43 1.41 9.27
CA THR A 64 3.99 2.21 8.13
C THR A 64 3.33 1.32 7.09
N PHE A 65 2.27 1.82 6.44
CA PHE A 65 1.73 1.22 5.22
C PHE A 65 2.38 1.88 4.01
N TYR A 66 2.96 1.09 3.11
CA TYR A 66 3.55 1.56 1.86
C TYR A 66 2.65 1.17 0.69
N HIS A 67 2.27 2.16 -0.12
CA HIS A 67 1.71 1.92 -1.44
C HIS A 67 2.83 2.08 -2.45
N ILE A 68 3.14 1.01 -3.16
CA ILE A 68 4.18 0.93 -4.17
C ILE A 68 3.49 0.66 -5.51
N ASP A 69 3.93 1.34 -6.56
CA ASP A 69 3.48 1.11 -7.93
C ASP A 69 4.71 1.15 -8.84
N LEU A 70 5.13 -0.02 -9.30
CA LEU A 70 6.29 -0.18 -10.18
C LEU A 70 5.89 -0.28 -11.67
N TYR A 71 4.64 0.05 -12.04
CA TYR A 71 4.14 -0.10 -13.42
C TYR A 71 5.00 0.59 -14.48
N ARG A 72 5.66 1.70 -14.12
CA ARG A 72 6.52 2.49 -15.02
C ARG A 72 8.00 2.10 -14.97
N ILE A 73 8.38 1.15 -14.13
CA ILE A 73 9.77 0.69 -14.03
C ILE A 73 9.99 -0.42 -15.04
N GLU A 74 10.93 -0.19 -15.96
CA GLU A 74 11.26 -1.16 -17.01
C GLU A 74 12.37 -2.11 -16.59
N LYS A 75 13.30 -1.65 -15.73
CA LYS A 75 14.47 -2.41 -15.29
C LYS A 75 14.58 -2.44 -13.78
N LEU A 76 15.00 -3.58 -13.25
CA LEU A 76 15.19 -3.75 -11.80
C LEU A 76 16.23 -2.75 -11.27
N GLU A 77 17.25 -2.42 -12.05
CA GLU A 77 18.29 -1.46 -11.67
C GLU A 77 17.73 -0.06 -11.42
N ASP A 78 16.61 0.31 -12.03
CA ASP A 78 15.94 1.61 -11.84
C ASP A 78 15.25 1.70 -10.47
N THR A 79 15.09 0.57 -9.77
CA THR A 79 14.60 0.56 -8.38
C THR A 79 15.68 0.95 -7.37
N ARG A 80 16.96 0.94 -7.76
CA ARG A 80 18.08 1.27 -6.87
C ARG A 80 17.95 2.70 -6.38
N GLY A 81 18.07 2.89 -5.07
CA GLY A 81 17.94 4.21 -4.44
C GLY A 81 16.50 4.66 -4.19
N LEU A 82 15.47 3.89 -4.58
CA LEU A 82 14.08 4.17 -4.18
C LEU A 82 13.79 3.81 -2.71
N GLY A 83 14.71 3.10 -2.06
CA GLY A 83 14.52 2.60 -0.69
C GLY A 83 13.69 1.31 -0.61
N LEU A 84 13.49 0.62 -1.74
CA LEU A 84 12.60 -0.55 -1.85
C LEU A 84 13.08 -1.71 -0.97
N GLU A 85 14.39 -1.96 -0.95
CA GLU A 85 15.05 -3.01 -0.18
C GLU A 85 14.82 -2.79 1.32
N GLU A 86 15.08 -1.58 1.82
CA GLU A 86 14.89 -1.23 3.24
C GLU A 86 13.42 -1.29 3.66
N ILE A 87 12.51 -0.95 2.75
CA ILE A 87 11.06 -1.05 3.00
C ILE A 87 10.64 -2.52 3.15
N LEU A 88 11.10 -3.40 2.25
CA LEU A 88 10.80 -4.83 2.22
C LEU A 88 11.44 -5.57 3.40
N ASP A 89 12.66 -5.21 3.79
CA ASP A 89 13.41 -5.87 4.86
C ASP A 89 12.89 -5.53 6.26
N ASN A 90 12.13 -4.44 6.41
CA ASN A 90 11.55 -4.08 7.70
C ASN A 90 10.36 -5.00 8.05
N PRO A 91 10.48 -5.84 9.10
CA PRO A 91 9.49 -6.88 9.41
C PRO A 91 8.18 -6.33 9.98
N THR A 92 8.11 -5.02 10.20
CA THR A 92 6.91 -4.37 10.74
C THR A 92 6.06 -3.71 9.67
N ASN A 93 6.65 -3.37 8.52
CA ASN A 93 5.97 -2.68 7.45
C ASN A 93 4.81 -3.51 6.89
N ILE A 94 3.80 -2.81 6.40
CA ILE A 94 2.77 -3.39 5.55
C ILE A 94 2.94 -2.78 4.18
N ILE A 95 2.97 -3.63 3.16
CA ILE A 95 3.28 -3.21 1.80
C ILE A 95 2.14 -3.65 0.89
N ALA A 96 1.70 -2.73 0.05
CA ALA A 96 0.89 -3.02 -1.12
C ALA A 96 1.70 -2.61 -2.36
N ILE A 97 1.89 -3.55 -3.29
CA ILE A 97 2.70 -3.39 -4.50
C ILE A 97 1.97 -3.92 -5.73
#